data_AF-A0A7W9ENH9-F1
#
_entry.id   AF-A0A7W9ENH9-F1
#
_cell.length_a   1.000
_cell.length_b   1.000
_cell.length_c   1.000
_cell.angle_alpha   90.00
_cell.angle_beta   90.00
_cell.angle_gamma   90.00
#
_symmetry.space_group_name_H-M   'P 1'
#
loop_
_entity.id
_entity.type
_entity.pdbx_description
1 polymer ?
#
loop_
_entity_poly.entity_id
_entity_poly.type
_entity_poly.pdbx_seq_one_letter_code
_entity_poly.pdbx_strand_id
1 'polypeptide(L)'
;MQKTAAVGVEAHVKGMGIMVLSVLMLPLMDAIGKWLAMMDDMPPATVTFMRFFVQSWLMFFIILAVGGFRALATSHLTGNLVRGALMGFGGLCFFTAVKYMPLADAMAVFFAEPLILTLFSALFLKEKVGWRRFSAVAIGLIGTMIVIQPSFEIFGAVSLLPLATAVTFAIYLILNRKYGAKESPLAMQLYAGLGGWLFVGVAMLLAANTGLEDMRFGLPTGVQPWLLLVLLGTIGTVSHLMVVQAFKLAPASVLAPFQYLEIVNAVLVGLIVFGDFPTPSKWLGIAIIIGSGFYVFMRESKIKAEQASS
;
A
#
# COMPACT_ATOMS: atom_id res chain seq x y z
N MET A 1 -27.63 21.61 15.54
CA MET A 1 -27.22 20.20 15.70
C MET A 1 -27.59 19.33 14.50
N GLN A 2 -28.85 19.32 14.01
CA GLN A 2 -29.24 18.52 12.82
C GLN A 2 -28.46 18.85 11.54
N LYS A 3 -28.21 20.14 11.24
CA LYS A 3 -27.46 20.57 10.06
C LYS A 3 -25.98 20.13 10.11
N THR A 4 -25.36 20.18 11.29
CA THR A 4 -23.98 19.73 11.53
C THR A 4 -23.85 18.21 11.43
N ALA A 5 -24.84 17.47 11.91
CA ALA A 5 -24.91 16.01 11.77
C ALA A 5 -25.11 15.58 10.30
N ALA A 6 -25.98 16.27 9.54
CA ALA A 6 -26.19 16.01 8.12
C ALA A 6 -24.93 16.26 7.27
N VAL A 7 -24.21 17.35 7.55
CA VAL A 7 -22.92 17.65 6.89
C VAL A 7 -21.86 16.58 7.20
N GLY A 8 -21.86 16.02 8.41
CA GLY A 8 -20.98 14.90 8.78
C GLY A 8 -21.31 13.61 8.02
N VAL A 9 -22.60 13.28 7.87
CA VAL A 9 -23.03 12.08 7.12
C VAL A 9 -22.67 12.19 5.64
N GLU A 10 -22.91 13.34 5.01
CA GLU A 10 -22.56 13.56 3.59
C GLU A 10 -21.05 13.46 3.34
N ALA A 11 -20.24 14.05 4.22
CA ALA A 11 -18.78 13.92 4.15
C ALA A 11 -18.33 12.46 4.30
N HIS A 12 -18.93 11.69 5.23
CA HIS A 12 -18.61 10.29 5.41
C HIS A 12 -18.95 9.45 4.17
N VAL A 13 -20.13 9.66 3.58
CA VAL A 13 -20.54 8.95 2.34
C VAL A 13 -19.60 9.26 1.19
N LYS A 14 -19.21 10.53 1.02
CA LYS A 14 -18.21 10.93 0.03
C LYS A 14 -16.85 10.27 0.29
N GLY A 15 -16.42 10.21 1.55
CA GLY A 15 -15.20 9.51 1.95
C GLY A 15 -15.23 8.01 1.62
N MET A 16 -16.35 7.34 1.90
CA MET A 16 -16.55 5.93 1.55
C MET A 16 -16.49 5.71 0.03
N GLY A 17 -17.17 6.54 -0.77
CA GLY A 17 -17.14 6.45 -2.24
C GLY A 17 -15.73 6.64 -2.82
N ILE A 18 -14.98 7.62 -2.31
CA ILE A 18 -13.57 7.85 -2.71
C ILE A 18 -12.69 6.66 -2.31
N MET A 19 -12.88 6.11 -1.11
CA MET A 19 -12.14 4.92 -0.66
C MET A 19 -12.41 3.72 -1.58
N VAL A 20 -13.68 3.43 -1.88
CA VAL A 20 -14.08 2.34 -2.78
C VAL A 20 -13.42 2.50 -4.15
N LEU A 21 -13.50 3.70 -4.75
CA LEU A 21 -12.88 3.91 -6.06
C LEU A 21 -11.36 3.71 -6.00
N SER A 22 -10.70 4.14 -4.92
CA SER A 22 -9.27 3.94 -4.74
C SER A 22 -8.88 2.46 -4.67
N VAL A 23 -9.58 1.67 -3.85
CA VAL A 23 -9.25 0.24 -3.66
C VAL A 23 -9.61 -0.62 -4.88
N LEU A 24 -10.48 -0.12 -5.76
CA LEU A 24 -10.71 -0.73 -7.08
C LEU A 24 -9.62 -0.36 -8.10
N MET A 25 -8.97 0.79 -7.94
CA MET A 25 -7.88 1.22 -8.82
C MET A 25 -6.52 0.63 -8.43
N LEU A 26 -6.26 0.39 -7.13
CA LEU A 26 -4.96 -0.10 -6.64
C LEU A 26 -4.55 -1.45 -7.27
N PRO A 27 -5.41 -2.50 -7.30
CA PRO A 27 -5.03 -3.75 -7.96
C PRO A 27 -4.86 -3.65 -9.47
N LEU A 28 -5.41 -2.63 -10.13
CA LEU A 28 -5.12 -2.36 -11.54
C LEU A 28 -3.68 -1.85 -11.71
N MET A 29 -3.19 -1.00 -10.82
CA MET A 29 -1.77 -0.62 -10.78
C MET A 29 -0.89 -1.86 -10.56
N ASP A 30 -1.26 -2.73 -9.61
CA ASP A 30 -0.47 -3.92 -9.30
C ASP A 30 -0.45 -4.91 -10.48
N ALA A 31 -1.58 -5.06 -11.17
CA ALA A 31 -1.68 -5.87 -12.37
C ALA A 31 -0.86 -5.32 -13.52
N ILE A 32 -0.81 -3.99 -13.72
CA ILE A 32 0.10 -3.39 -14.71
C ILE A 32 1.55 -3.70 -14.35
N GLY A 33 1.92 -3.60 -13.07
CA GLY A 33 3.27 -3.92 -12.61
C GLY A 33 3.62 -5.39 -12.83
N LYS A 34 2.71 -6.31 -12.49
CA LYS A 34 2.85 -7.74 -12.78
C LYS A 34 2.97 -8.01 -14.28
N TRP A 35 2.12 -7.38 -15.11
CA TRP A 35 2.15 -7.53 -16.56
C TRP A 35 3.50 -7.12 -17.13
N LEU A 36 3.98 -5.92 -16.78
CA LEU A 36 5.29 -5.42 -17.20
C LEU A 36 6.40 -6.39 -16.78
N ALA A 37 6.35 -6.89 -15.54
CA ALA A 37 7.39 -7.75 -15.01
C ALA A 37 7.39 -9.18 -15.59
N MET A 38 6.21 -9.70 -15.93
CA MET A 38 6.01 -11.08 -16.37
C MET A 38 5.95 -11.22 -17.90
N MET A 39 5.18 -10.37 -18.58
CA MET A 39 4.93 -10.45 -20.03
C MET A 39 5.98 -9.69 -20.84
N ASP A 40 6.42 -8.52 -20.36
CA ASP A 40 7.43 -7.70 -21.02
C ASP A 40 8.86 -7.97 -20.48
N ASP A 41 9.03 -8.99 -19.62
CA ASP A 41 10.27 -9.35 -18.89
C ASP A 41 10.96 -8.14 -18.25
N MET A 42 10.17 -7.18 -17.78
CA MET A 42 10.72 -5.98 -17.19
C MET A 42 11.25 -6.29 -15.78
N PRO A 43 12.48 -5.88 -15.45
CA PRO A 43 12.98 -6.02 -14.10
C PRO A 43 12.06 -5.30 -13.10
N PRO A 44 11.61 -5.95 -12.01
CA PRO A 44 10.77 -5.33 -10.98
C PRO A 44 11.33 -4.03 -10.41
N ALA A 45 12.67 -3.91 -10.36
CA ALA A 45 13.31 -2.67 -9.94
C ALA A 45 13.06 -1.51 -10.92
N THR A 46 13.01 -1.78 -12.22
CA THR A 46 12.67 -0.76 -13.21
C THR A 46 11.20 -0.34 -13.10
N VAL A 47 10.28 -1.30 -12.93
CA VAL A 47 8.85 -1.02 -12.71
C VAL A 47 8.67 -0.13 -11.47
N THR A 48 9.33 -0.49 -10.37
CA THR A 48 9.26 0.27 -9.11
C THR A 48 9.89 1.65 -9.26
N PHE A 49 11.05 1.75 -9.89
CA PHE A 49 11.74 3.01 -10.14
C PHE A 49 10.85 3.97 -10.92
N MET A 50 10.24 3.49 -12.01
CA MET A 50 9.38 4.29 -12.87
C MET A 50 8.08 4.71 -12.18
N ARG A 51 7.50 3.85 -11.32
CA ARG A 51 6.36 4.23 -10.46
C ARG A 51 6.64 5.50 -9.68
N PHE A 52 7.76 5.53 -8.96
CA PHE A 52 8.13 6.65 -8.11
C PHE A 52 8.69 7.84 -8.89
N PHE A 53 9.34 7.60 -10.03
CA PHE A 53 9.73 8.65 -10.98
C PHE A 53 8.49 9.40 -11.45
N VAL A 54 7.52 8.70 -12.05
CA VAL A 54 6.28 9.29 -12.55
C VAL A 54 5.51 9.99 -11.43
N GLN A 55 5.40 9.38 -10.24
CA GLN A 55 4.81 10.04 -9.08
C GLN A 55 5.50 11.37 -8.74
N SER A 56 6.83 11.38 -8.66
CA SER A 56 7.62 12.56 -8.34
C SER A 56 7.34 13.70 -9.32
N TRP A 57 7.42 13.42 -10.62
CA TRP A 57 7.22 14.43 -11.66
C TRP A 57 5.78 14.90 -11.75
N LEU A 58 4.82 13.98 -11.68
CA LEU A 58 3.39 14.31 -11.67
C LEU A 58 3.06 15.24 -10.49
N MET A 59 3.52 14.90 -9.28
CA MET A 59 3.32 15.73 -8.10
C MET A 59 4.04 17.07 -8.19
N PHE A 60 5.24 17.11 -8.75
CA PHE A 60 5.98 18.35 -8.97
C PHE A 60 5.19 19.32 -9.84
N PHE A 61 4.70 18.87 -11.01
CA PHE A 61 3.90 19.71 -11.90
C PHE A 61 2.56 20.13 -11.28
N ILE A 62 1.88 19.24 -10.56
CA ILE A 62 0.64 19.58 -9.84
C ILE A 62 0.89 20.67 -8.79
N ILE A 63 1.97 20.56 -8.00
CA ILE A 63 2.29 21.56 -6.98
C ILE A 63 2.59 22.91 -7.62
N LEU A 64 3.37 22.93 -8.70
CA LEU A 64 3.67 24.16 -9.43
C LEU A 64 2.40 24.81 -9.99
N ALA A 65 1.48 24.03 -10.55
CA ALA A 65 0.22 24.54 -11.10
C ALA A 65 -0.73 25.09 -10.03
N VAL A 66 -0.78 24.47 -8.84
CA VAL A 66 -1.75 24.83 -7.78
C VAL A 66 -1.22 25.90 -6.83
N GLY A 67 0.08 25.88 -6.52
CA GLY A 67 0.66 26.73 -5.45
C GLY A 67 2.04 27.31 -5.76
N GLY A 68 2.58 27.07 -6.95
CA GLY A 68 3.90 27.54 -7.37
C GLY A 68 5.05 26.98 -6.53
N PHE A 69 6.25 27.54 -6.70
CA PHE A 69 7.47 27.07 -6.04
C PHE A 69 7.43 27.14 -4.51
N ARG A 70 6.66 28.08 -3.92
CA ARG A 70 6.53 28.19 -2.45
C ARG A 70 5.84 26.98 -1.84
N ALA A 71 4.95 26.33 -2.59
CA ALA A 71 4.25 25.12 -2.14
C ALA A 71 5.14 23.86 -2.11
N LEU A 72 6.39 23.96 -2.60
CA LEU A 72 7.41 22.92 -2.44
C LEU A 72 8.05 22.93 -1.05
N ALA A 73 7.93 24.03 -0.29
CA ALA A 73 8.57 24.11 1.02
C ALA A 73 8.01 23.05 1.99
N THR A 74 8.91 22.31 2.63
CA THR A 74 8.59 21.32 3.67
C THR A 74 9.50 21.56 4.88
N SER A 75 8.96 21.37 6.08
CA SER A 75 9.74 21.44 7.32
C SER A 75 10.31 20.08 7.74
N HIS A 76 9.90 18.99 7.06
CA HIS A 76 10.25 17.62 7.41
C HIS A 76 10.80 16.83 6.20
N LEU A 77 11.72 17.43 5.44
CA LEU A 77 12.29 16.83 4.23
C LEU A 77 12.79 15.40 4.45
N THR A 78 13.68 15.19 5.43
CA THR A 78 14.25 13.87 5.73
C THR A 78 13.18 12.86 6.12
N GLY A 79 12.19 13.27 6.91
CA GLY A 79 11.08 12.40 7.31
C GLY A 79 10.24 11.95 6.11
N ASN A 80 9.98 12.86 5.17
CA ASN A 80 9.24 12.53 3.94
C ASN A 80 10.06 11.66 2.97
N LEU A 81 11.37 11.90 2.87
CA LEU A 81 12.25 11.05 2.06
C LEU A 81 12.36 9.62 2.63
N VAL A 82 12.48 9.47 3.96
CA VAL A 82 12.50 8.15 4.61
C VAL A 82 11.18 7.41 4.43
N ARG A 83 10.04 8.12 4.54
CA ARG A 83 8.71 7.56 4.22
C ARG A 83 8.66 7.04 2.79
N GLY A 84 9.20 7.82 1.86
CA GLY A 84 9.35 7.43 0.46
C GLY A 84 10.22 6.20 0.28
N ALA A 85 11.39 6.16 0.91
CA ALA A 85 12.32 5.04 0.83
C ALA A 85 11.70 3.73 1.33
N LEU A 86 10.92 3.76 2.42
CA LEU A 86 10.15 2.61 2.90
C LEU A 86 9.15 2.12 1.86
N MET A 87 8.42 3.04 1.21
CA MET A 87 7.53 2.68 0.11
C MET A 87 8.29 2.16 -1.11
N GLY A 88 9.48 2.69 -1.39
CA GLY A 88 10.40 2.24 -2.44
C GLY A 88 10.80 0.79 -2.24
N PHE A 89 11.29 0.46 -1.04
CA PHE A 89 11.63 -0.90 -0.64
C PHE A 89 10.43 -1.84 -0.67
N GLY A 90 9.30 -1.43 -0.07
CA GLY A 90 8.08 -2.23 -0.09
C GLY A 90 7.58 -2.50 -1.50
N GLY A 91 7.65 -1.49 -2.39
CA GLY A 91 7.33 -1.62 -3.80
C GLY A 91 8.24 -2.59 -4.53
N LEU A 92 9.55 -2.55 -4.28
CA LEU A 92 10.50 -3.52 -4.83
C LEU A 92 10.14 -4.95 -4.40
N CYS A 93 9.93 -5.18 -3.10
CA CYS A 93 9.53 -6.48 -2.58
C CYS A 93 8.22 -6.96 -3.24
N PHE A 94 7.23 -6.08 -3.33
CA PHE A 94 5.91 -6.44 -3.85
C PHE A 94 5.95 -6.74 -5.35
N PHE A 95 6.56 -5.87 -6.16
CA PHE A 95 6.66 -6.09 -7.60
C PHE A 95 7.52 -7.29 -7.96
N THR A 96 8.58 -7.55 -7.18
CA THR A 96 9.34 -8.80 -7.32
C THR A 96 8.48 -10.00 -6.98
N ALA A 97 7.66 -9.96 -5.92
CA ALA A 97 6.77 -11.07 -5.58
C ALA A 97 5.79 -11.38 -6.72
N VAL A 98 5.03 -10.38 -7.19
CA VAL A 98 3.97 -10.59 -8.18
C VAL A 98 4.51 -10.97 -9.57
N LYS A 99 5.79 -10.72 -9.86
CA LYS A 99 6.46 -11.28 -11.06
C LYS A 99 6.40 -12.81 -11.07
N TYR A 100 6.56 -13.44 -9.89
CA TYR A 100 6.68 -14.90 -9.79
C TYR A 100 5.42 -15.58 -9.25
N MET A 101 4.63 -14.92 -8.40
CA MET A 101 3.47 -15.53 -7.75
C MET A 101 2.13 -14.87 -8.15
N PRO A 102 0.99 -15.54 -7.91
CA PRO A 102 -0.33 -14.97 -8.15
C PRO A 102 -0.53 -13.64 -7.42
N LEU A 103 -1.16 -12.67 -8.10
CA LEU A 103 -1.41 -11.33 -7.56
C LEU A 103 -2.26 -11.39 -6.29
N ALA A 104 -3.29 -12.24 -6.31
CA ALA A 104 -4.19 -12.45 -5.17
C ALA A 104 -3.45 -12.95 -3.91
N ASP A 105 -2.49 -13.85 -4.09
CA ASP A 105 -1.73 -14.43 -2.99
C ASP A 105 -0.80 -13.39 -2.37
N ALA A 106 -0.11 -12.61 -3.21
CA ALA A 106 0.76 -11.53 -2.75
C ALA A 106 -0.04 -10.48 -1.97
N MET A 107 -1.22 -10.10 -2.49
CA MET A 107 -2.12 -9.16 -1.80
C MET A 107 -2.65 -9.73 -0.48
N ALA A 108 -3.07 -10.99 -0.44
CA ALA A 108 -3.51 -11.62 0.79
C ALA A 108 -2.43 -11.60 1.89
N VAL A 109 -1.17 -11.87 1.54
CA VAL A 109 -0.04 -11.79 2.48
C VAL A 109 0.26 -10.34 2.88
N PHE A 110 0.21 -9.40 1.93
CA PHE A 110 0.37 -7.97 2.23
C PHE A 110 -0.66 -7.48 3.26
N PHE A 111 -1.89 -7.99 3.22
CA PHE A 111 -2.95 -7.67 4.18
C PHE A 111 -2.73 -8.20 5.61
N ALA A 112 -1.57 -8.80 5.91
CA ALA A 112 -1.06 -8.89 7.29
C ALA A 112 -0.73 -7.51 7.89
N GLU A 113 -0.58 -6.48 7.04
CA GLU A 113 -0.22 -5.10 7.38
C GLU A 113 -1.04 -4.51 8.55
N PRO A 114 -2.38 -4.55 8.58
CA PRO A 114 -3.14 -3.94 9.69
C PRO A 114 -2.85 -4.60 11.04
N LEU A 115 -2.52 -5.89 11.03
CA LEU A 115 -2.18 -6.66 12.23
C LEU A 115 -0.77 -6.26 12.72
N ILE A 116 0.18 -6.11 11.80
CA ILE A 116 1.53 -5.64 12.08
C ILE A 116 1.51 -4.19 12.58
N LEU A 117 0.70 -3.33 11.95
CA LEU A 117 0.49 -1.95 12.37
C LEU A 117 -0.05 -1.87 13.80
N THR A 118 -0.94 -2.79 14.19
CA THR A 118 -1.45 -2.87 15.57
C THR A 118 -0.33 -3.17 16.56
N LEU A 119 0.56 -4.10 16.24
CA LEU A 119 1.74 -4.42 17.07
C LEU A 119 2.71 -3.24 17.16
N PHE A 120 3.02 -2.62 16.03
CA PHE A 120 3.93 -1.48 15.98
C PHE A 120 3.36 -0.23 16.65
N SER A 121 2.05 -0.02 16.59
CA SER A 121 1.38 1.07 17.33
C SER A 121 1.51 0.86 18.84
N ALA A 122 1.43 -0.39 19.31
CA ALA A 122 1.72 -0.69 20.72
C ALA A 122 3.16 -0.35 21.11
N LEU A 123 4.13 -0.70 20.25
CA LEU A 123 5.57 -0.54 20.53
C LEU A 123 6.03 0.92 20.41
N PHE A 124 5.75 1.57 19.28
CA PHE A 124 6.29 2.89 18.95
C PHE A 124 5.42 4.03 19.44
N LEU A 125 4.09 3.87 19.48
CA LEU A 125 3.16 4.90 19.95
C LEU A 125 2.74 4.68 21.41
N LYS A 126 3.23 3.61 22.05
CA LYS A 126 2.91 3.24 23.44
C LYS A 126 1.41 3.11 23.69
N GLU A 127 0.65 2.73 22.67
CA GLU A 127 -0.78 2.52 22.79
C GLU A 127 -1.08 1.23 23.57
N LYS A 128 -2.04 1.29 24.52
CA LYS A 128 -2.43 0.12 25.31
C LYS A 128 -3.24 -0.86 24.47
N VAL A 129 -2.61 -1.93 23.99
CA VAL A 129 -3.29 -3.02 23.26
C VAL A 129 -3.73 -4.11 24.23
N GLY A 130 -5.04 -4.24 24.45
CA GLY A 130 -5.60 -5.29 25.31
C GLY A 130 -5.53 -6.69 24.69
N TRP A 131 -5.58 -7.72 25.54
CA TRP A 131 -5.41 -9.13 25.16
C TRP A 131 -6.25 -9.58 23.96
N ARG A 132 -7.51 -9.11 23.87
CA ARG A 132 -8.42 -9.45 22.76
C ARG A 132 -7.86 -9.04 21.39
N ARG A 133 -7.22 -7.87 21.30
CA ARG A 133 -6.60 -7.40 20.06
C ARG A 133 -5.34 -8.18 19.74
N PHE A 134 -4.54 -8.51 20.78
CA PHE A 134 -3.34 -9.32 20.62
C PHE A 134 -3.66 -10.75 20.12
N SER A 135 -4.70 -11.38 20.68
CA SER A 135 -5.18 -12.68 20.21
C SER A 135 -5.66 -12.62 18.76
N ALA A 136 -6.40 -11.58 18.36
CA ALA A 136 -6.84 -11.41 16.99
C ALA A 136 -5.67 -11.22 16.02
N VAL A 137 -4.65 -10.45 16.41
CA VAL A 137 -3.40 -10.34 15.64
C VAL A 137 -2.74 -11.71 15.46
N ALA A 138 -2.59 -12.49 16.54
CA ALA A 138 -2.00 -13.82 16.46
C ALA A 138 -2.78 -14.74 15.51
N ILE A 139 -4.11 -14.74 15.59
CA ILE A 139 -4.99 -15.52 14.69
C ILE A 139 -4.83 -15.06 13.24
N GLY A 140 -4.81 -13.76 12.98
CA GLY A 140 -4.64 -13.24 11.62
C GLY A 140 -3.26 -13.54 11.03
N LEU A 141 -2.20 -13.56 11.85
CA LEU A 141 -0.87 -14.00 11.42
C LEU A 141 -0.84 -15.51 11.10
N ILE A 142 -1.59 -16.34 11.82
CA ILE A 142 -1.80 -17.75 11.44
C ILE A 142 -2.50 -17.83 10.07
N GLY A 143 -3.53 -17.01 9.84
CA GLY A 143 -4.18 -16.90 8.53
C GLY A 143 -3.19 -16.53 7.41
N THR A 144 -2.26 -15.62 7.69
CA THR A 144 -1.18 -15.24 6.77
C THR A 144 -0.27 -16.43 6.46
N MET A 145 0.11 -17.21 7.47
CA MET A 145 0.93 -18.41 7.27
C MET A 145 0.22 -19.48 6.44
N ILE A 146 -1.10 -19.62 6.54
CA ILE A 146 -1.89 -20.54 5.70
C ILE A 146 -1.83 -20.14 4.22
N VAL A 147 -1.78 -18.84 3.90
CA VAL A 147 -1.61 -18.36 2.52
C VAL A 147 -0.16 -18.55 2.04
N ILE A 148 0.81 -18.28 2.93
CA ILE A 148 2.24 -18.37 2.61
C ILE A 148 2.65 -19.82 2.34
N GLN A 149 2.23 -20.80 3.15
CA GLN A 149 2.73 -22.18 3.08
C GLN A 149 2.71 -22.79 1.66
N PRO A 150 1.58 -22.81 0.91
CA PRO A 150 1.57 -23.38 -0.44
C PRO A 150 2.37 -22.50 -1.42
N SER A 151 2.42 -21.19 -1.19
CA SER A 151 3.21 -20.27 -2.01
C SER A 151 4.71 -20.44 -1.78
N PHE A 152 5.12 -20.78 -0.56
CA PHE A 152 6.51 -21.03 -0.19
C PHE A 152 7.02 -22.34 -0.78
N GLU A 153 6.18 -23.37 -0.85
CA GLU A 153 6.52 -24.62 -1.54
C GLU A 153 6.79 -24.42 -3.03
N ILE A 154 6.04 -23.51 -3.70
CA ILE A 154 6.16 -23.27 -5.14
C ILE A 154 7.22 -22.21 -5.47
N PHE A 155 7.25 -21.11 -4.71
CA PHE A 155 8.05 -19.91 -5.02
C PHE A 155 9.18 -19.64 -4.01
N GLY A 156 9.32 -20.47 -2.98
CA GLY A 156 10.34 -20.31 -1.94
C GLY A 156 10.24 -18.97 -1.21
N ALA A 157 11.40 -18.37 -0.94
CA ALA A 157 11.52 -17.14 -0.16
C ALA A 157 10.81 -15.92 -0.80
N VAL A 158 10.51 -15.96 -2.11
CA VAL A 158 9.76 -14.90 -2.80
C VAL A 158 8.39 -14.67 -2.16
N SER A 159 7.75 -15.73 -1.65
CA SER A 159 6.46 -15.65 -0.96
C SER A 159 6.48 -14.84 0.35
N LEU A 160 7.68 -14.54 0.90
CA LEU A 160 7.85 -13.72 2.09
C LEU A 160 7.99 -12.22 1.76
N LEU A 161 8.25 -11.86 0.50
CA LEU A 161 8.43 -10.47 0.10
C LEU A 161 7.19 -9.59 0.35
N PRO A 162 5.94 -10.03 0.10
CA PRO A 162 4.77 -9.22 0.44
C PRO A 162 4.62 -8.96 1.95
N LEU A 163 5.15 -9.84 2.80
CA LEU A 163 5.21 -9.60 4.24
C LEU A 163 6.21 -8.48 4.58
N ALA A 164 7.34 -8.39 3.88
CA ALA A 164 8.27 -7.26 4.00
C ALA A 164 7.63 -5.94 3.53
N THR A 165 6.82 -5.98 2.47
CA THR A 165 5.98 -4.85 2.05
C THR A 165 5.00 -4.45 3.16
N ALA A 166 4.31 -5.41 3.79
CA ALA A 166 3.39 -5.14 4.89
C ALA A 166 4.08 -4.45 6.08
N VAL A 167 5.26 -4.94 6.47
CA VAL A 167 6.06 -4.35 7.56
C VAL A 167 6.48 -2.91 7.24
N THR A 168 7.02 -2.67 6.05
CA THR A 168 7.47 -1.33 5.66
C THR A 168 6.32 -0.35 5.48
N PHE A 169 5.17 -0.83 4.99
CA PHE A 169 3.95 -0.03 4.91
C PHE A 169 3.38 0.33 6.28
N ALA A 170 3.38 -0.61 7.24
CA ALA A 170 2.98 -0.32 8.62
C ALA A 170 3.86 0.75 9.28
N ILE A 171 5.20 0.69 9.07
CA ILE A 171 6.12 1.74 9.55
C ILE A 171 5.80 3.07 8.85
N TYR A 172 5.58 3.05 7.53
CA TYR A 172 5.19 4.24 6.77
C TYR A 172 3.93 4.89 7.33
N LEU A 173 2.89 4.13 7.68
CA LEU A 173 1.65 4.66 8.27
C LEU A 173 1.88 5.29 9.65
N ILE A 174 2.76 4.72 10.48
CA ILE A 174 3.15 5.34 11.76
C ILE A 174 3.84 6.68 11.51
N LEU A 175 4.74 6.77 10.53
CA LEU A 175 5.38 8.02 10.15
C LEU A 175 4.38 9.02 9.55
N ASN A 176 3.37 8.57 8.80
CA ASN A 176 2.27 9.42 8.33
C ASN A 176 1.54 10.08 9.51
N ARG A 177 1.23 9.31 10.56
CA ARG A 177 0.57 9.85 11.75
C ARG A 177 1.44 10.85 12.50
N LYS A 178 2.76 10.63 12.52
CA LYS A 178 3.73 11.54 13.17
C LYS A 178 3.89 12.88 12.45
N TYR A 179 3.99 12.87 11.11
CA TYR A 179 4.29 14.08 10.32
C TYR A 179 3.09 14.72 9.64
N GLY A 180 2.01 13.96 9.38
CA GLY A 180 0.92 14.36 8.50
C GLY A 180 0.05 15.51 8.98
N ALA A 181 0.02 15.79 10.28
CA ALA A 181 -0.77 16.91 10.82
C ALA A 181 -0.19 18.30 10.50
N LYS A 182 1.09 18.37 10.11
CA LYS A 182 1.85 19.64 9.99
C LYS A 182 2.32 19.94 8.57
N GLU A 183 1.99 19.09 7.59
CA GLU A 183 2.57 19.16 6.24
C GLU A 183 1.47 19.13 5.17
N SER A 184 1.75 19.77 4.03
CA SER A 184 0.86 19.70 2.86
C SER A 184 0.84 18.26 2.32
N PRO A 185 -0.35 17.66 2.09
CA PRO A 185 -0.43 16.32 1.50
C PRO A 185 0.28 16.21 0.14
N LEU A 186 0.23 17.29 -0.66
CA LEU A 186 0.90 17.31 -1.95
C LEU A 186 2.43 17.28 -1.78
N ALA A 187 2.97 18.12 -0.88
CA ALA A 187 4.41 18.12 -0.58
C ALA A 187 4.85 16.78 0.01
N MET A 188 4.07 16.20 0.93
CA MET A 188 4.33 14.87 1.47
C MET A 188 4.39 13.80 0.38
N GLN A 189 3.48 13.84 -0.61
CA GLN A 189 3.44 12.86 -1.70
C GLN A 189 4.58 13.07 -2.70
N LEU A 190 4.96 14.32 -2.99
CA LEU A 190 6.13 14.63 -3.81
C LEU A 190 7.40 14.07 -3.17
N TYR A 191 7.66 14.40 -1.91
CA TYR A 191 8.88 13.97 -1.23
C TYR A 191 8.88 12.47 -0.91
N ALA A 192 7.73 11.85 -0.69
CA ALA A 192 7.64 10.39 -0.66
C ALA A 192 7.97 9.76 -2.02
N GLY A 193 7.50 10.39 -3.12
CA GLY A 193 7.87 10.00 -4.48
C GLY A 193 9.39 10.07 -4.70
N LEU A 194 9.99 11.21 -4.35
CA LEU A 194 11.43 11.42 -4.48
C LEU A 194 12.23 10.44 -3.62
N GLY A 195 11.80 10.21 -2.37
CA GLY A 195 12.45 9.25 -1.47
C GLY A 195 12.41 7.82 -2.01
N GLY A 196 11.26 7.38 -2.54
CA GLY A 196 11.12 6.06 -3.16
C GLY A 196 11.96 5.94 -4.43
N TRP A 197 11.92 6.96 -5.28
CA TRP A 197 12.69 7.01 -6.53
C TRP A 197 14.20 6.95 -6.28
N LEU A 198 14.71 7.80 -5.36
CA LEU A 198 16.13 7.83 -5.00
C LEU A 198 16.57 6.51 -4.34
N PHE A 199 15.76 5.97 -3.41
CA PHE A 199 16.07 4.70 -2.76
C PHE A 199 16.23 3.57 -3.77
N VAL A 200 15.25 3.42 -4.68
CA VAL A 200 15.29 2.37 -5.70
C VAL A 200 16.45 2.60 -6.66
N GLY A 201 16.68 3.84 -7.11
CA GLY A 201 17.81 4.17 -7.98
C GLY A 201 19.17 3.81 -7.35
N VAL A 202 19.37 4.14 -6.07
CA VAL A 202 20.58 3.77 -5.33
C VAL A 202 20.69 2.25 -5.18
N ALA A 203 19.59 1.56 -4.85
CA ALA A 203 19.58 0.09 -4.74
C ALA A 203 19.98 -0.58 -6.07
N MET A 204 19.47 -0.08 -7.20
CA MET A 204 19.83 -0.57 -8.53
C MET A 204 21.31 -0.33 -8.85
N LEU A 205 21.85 0.84 -8.53
CA LEU A 205 23.27 1.16 -8.73
C LEU A 205 24.18 0.23 -7.90
N LEU A 206 23.81 -0.01 -6.63
CA LEU A 206 24.56 -0.93 -5.76
C LEU A 206 24.48 -2.38 -6.25
N ALA A 207 23.36 -2.77 -6.86
CA ALA A 207 23.14 -4.12 -7.37
C ALA A 207 23.69 -4.34 -8.79
N ALA A 208 24.13 -3.29 -9.50
CA ALA A 208 24.49 -3.35 -10.92
C ALA A 208 25.53 -4.44 -11.27
N ASN A 209 26.47 -4.71 -10.36
CA ASN A 209 27.54 -5.70 -10.55
C ASN A 209 27.29 -7.05 -9.86
N THR A 210 26.09 -7.26 -9.30
CA THR A 210 25.77 -8.48 -8.54
C THR A 210 25.20 -9.61 -9.39
N GLY A 211 24.84 -9.34 -10.65
CA GLY A 211 24.15 -10.30 -11.52
C GLY A 211 22.67 -10.53 -11.19
N LEU A 212 22.11 -9.77 -10.25
CA LEU A 212 20.68 -9.83 -9.91
C LEU A 212 19.84 -9.22 -11.03
N GLU A 213 19.28 -10.07 -11.90
CA GLU A 213 18.51 -9.63 -13.06
C GLU A 213 17.29 -8.76 -12.69
N ASP A 214 16.62 -9.06 -11.59
CA ASP A 214 15.44 -8.28 -11.14
C ASP A 214 15.80 -6.85 -10.69
N MET A 215 17.07 -6.58 -10.41
CA MET A 215 17.58 -5.27 -10.01
C MET A 215 18.19 -4.46 -11.15
N ARG A 216 18.30 -5.01 -12.36
CA ARG A 216 18.87 -4.30 -13.52
C ARG A 216 17.92 -3.20 -13.99
N PHE A 217 18.49 -2.14 -14.58
CA PHE A 217 17.68 -1.16 -15.32
C PHE A 217 17.42 -1.68 -16.73
N GLY A 218 16.15 -1.96 -17.04
CA GLY A 218 15.73 -2.46 -18.35
C GLY A 218 14.93 -1.42 -19.10
N LEU A 219 15.43 -0.93 -20.24
CA LEU A 219 14.64 0.00 -21.05
C LEU A 219 13.50 -0.75 -21.75
N PRO A 220 12.25 -0.23 -21.68
CA PRO A 220 11.14 -0.84 -22.38
C PRO A 220 11.33 -0.74 -23.89
N THR A 221 11.04 -1.83 -24.60
CA THR A 221 11.01 -1.85 -26.07
C THR A 221 9.58 -1.65 -26.56
N GLY A 222 9.39 -0.73 -27.51
CA GLY A 222 8.07 -0.37 -28.03
C GLY A 222 7.28 0.61 -27.16
N VAL A 223 6.15 1.10 -27.68
CA VAL A 223 5.38 2.21 -27.07
C VAL A 223 4.49 1.74 -25.91
N GLN A 224 3.94 0.53 -26.01
CA GLN A 224 2.97 0.01 -25.03
C GLN A 224 3.55 -0.07 -23.59
N PRO A 225 4.74 -0.64 -23.34
CA PRO A 225 5.31 -0.67 -22.00
C PRO A 225 5.56 0.72 -21.40
N TRP A 226 5.94 1.72 -22.23
CA TRP A 226 6.07 3.11 -21.77
C TRP A 226 4.74 3.71 -21.32
N LEU A 227 3.66 3.47 -22.09
CA LEU A 227 2.32 3.90 -21.70
C LEU A 227 1.87 3.23 -20.40
N LEU A 228 2.15 1.94 -20.23
CA LEU A 228 1.85 1.20 -19.01
C LEU A 228 2.64 1.72 -17.81
N LEU A 229 3.92 2.09 -17.96
CA LEU A 229 4.73 2.67 -16.88
C LEU A 229 4.20 4.04 -16.43
N VAL A 230 3.81 4.89 -17.38
CA VAL A 230 3.17 6.18 -17.07
C VAL A 230 1.83 5.94 -16.36
N LEU A 231 1.00 5.04 -16.90
CA LEU A 231 -0.30 4.71 -16.31
C LEU A 231 -0.15 4.13 -14.89
N LEU A 232 0.81 3.24 -14.66
CA LEU A 232 1.14 2.66 -13.36
C LEU A 232 1.48 3.74 -12.33
N GLY A 233 2.39 4.66 -12.67
CA GLY A 233 2.75 5.76 -11.79
C GLY A 233 1.59 6.75 -11.55
N THR A 234 0.79 7.04 -12.58
CA THR A 234 -0.39 7.91 -12.47
C THR A 234 -1.47 7.29 -11.59
N ILE A 235 -1.88 6.04 -11.85
CA ILE A 235 -2.87 5.32 -11.03
C ILE A 235 -2.38 5.24 -9.59
N GLY A 236 -1.12 4.84 -9.37
CA GLY A 236 -0.56 4.78 -8.02
C GLY A 236 -0.66 6.12 -7.29
N THR A 237 -0.30 7.22 -7.96
CA THR A 237 -0.37 8.57 -7.37
C THR A 237 -1.81 8.98 -7.06
N VAL A 238 -2.72 8.84 -8.03
CA VAL A 238 -4.12 9.25 -7.90
C VAL A 238 -4.82 8.44 -6.82
N SER A 239 -4.67 7.11 -6.83
CA SER A 239 -5.27 6.22 -5.83
C SER A 239 -4.77 6.54 -4.43
N HIS A 240 -3.46 6.71 -4.22
CA HIS A 240 -2.96 7.07 -2.88
C HIS A 240 -3.44 8.45 -2.41
N LEU A 241 -3.56 9.44 -3.31
CA LEU A 241 -4.17 10.74 -2.97
C LEU A 241 -5.64 10.59 -2.59
N MET A 242 -6.39 9.72 -3.27
CA MET A 242 -7.77 9.40 -2.94
C MET A 242 -7.88 8.74 -1.56
N VAL A 243 -6.99 7.80 -1.21
CA VAL A 243 -6.94 7.22 0.15
C VAL A 243 -6.74 8.32 1.19
N VAL A 244 -5.77 9.22 0.98
CA VAL A 244 -5.52 10.35 1.89
C VAL A 244 -6.75 11.25 2.01
N GLN A 245 -7.42 11.53 0.90
CA GLN A 245 -8.63 12.35 0.88
C GLN A 245 -9.81 11.65 1.56
N ALA A 246 -9.95 10.34 1.43
CA ALA A 246 -10.98 9.56 2.12
C ALA A 246 -10.80 9.65 3.64
N PHE A 247 -9.57 9.47 4.15
CA PHE A 247 -9.27 9.59 5.59
C PHE A 247 -9.49 11.00 6.17
N LYS A 248 -9.52 12.04 5.33
CA LYS A 248 -9.91 13.39 5.75
C LYS A 248 -11.42 13.58 5.85
N LEU A 249 -12.18 12.79 5.10
CA LEU A 249 -13.63 12.93 4.97
C LEU A 249 -14.39 11.97 5.91
N ALA A 250 -13.81 10.84 6.26
CA ALA A 250 -14.43 9.86 7.14
C ALA A 250 -13.41 9.26 8.14
N PRO A 251 -13.85 8.90 9.36
CA PRO A 251 -13.01 8.20 10.32
C PRO A 251 -12.52 6.85 9.78
N ALA A 252 -11.31 6.43 10.19
CA ALA A 252 -10.74 5.15 9.78
C ALA A 252 -11.65 3.94 10.09
N SER A 253 -12.45 4.00 11.16
CA SER A 253 -13.40 2.95 11.52
C SER A 253 -14.52 2.75 10.49
N VAL A 254 -14.91 3.82 9.80
CA VAL A 254 -15.92 3.79 8.73
C VAL A 254 -15.30 3.27 7.43
N LEU A 255 -14.03 3.59 7.18
CA LEU A 255 -13.34 3.27 5.93
C LEU A 255 -12.70 1.87 5.90
N ALA A 256 -12.29 1.34 7.07
CA ALA A 256 -11.58 0.07 7.18
C ALA A 256 -12.27 -1.12 6.46
N PRO A 257 -13.60 -1.30 6.53
CA PRO A 257 -14.27 -2.39 5.81
C PRO A 257 -14.02 -2.38 4.30
N PHE A 258 -13.95 -1.19 3.71
CA PHE A 258 -13.80 -1.02 2.27
C PHE A 258 -12.39 -1.34 1.79
N GLN A 259 -11.38 -1.25 2.66
CA GLN A 259 -10.01 -1.62 2.30
C GLN A 259 -9.91 -3.10 1.92
N TYR A 260 -10.72 -3.98 2.51
CA TYR A 260 -10.74 -5.40 2.16
C TYR A 260 -11.33 -5.70 0.77
N LEU A 261 -12.04 -4.75 0.16
CA LEU A 261 -12.45 -4.88 -1.26
C LEU A 261 -11.25 -4.92 -2.19
N GLU A 262 -10.10 -4.39 -1.77
CA GLU A 262 -8.85 -4.47 -2.52
C GLU A 262 -8.41 -5.92 -2.75
N ILE A 263 -8.55 -6.80 -1.74
CA ILE A 263 -8.26 -8.24 -1.89
C ILE A 263 -9.20 -8.87 -2.92
N VAL A 264 -10.51 -8.57 -2.81
CA VAL A 264 -11.52 -9.11 -3.74
C VAL A 264 -11.20 -8.67 -5.17
N ASN A 265 -10.86 -7.40 -5.35
CA ASN A 265 -10.50 -6.86 -6.65
C ASN A 265 -9.16 -7.41 -7.17
N ALA A 266 -8.18 -7.66 -6.30
CA ALA A 266 -6.93 -8.34 -6.67
C ALA A 266 -7.17 -9.78 -7.14
N VAL A 267 -8.12 -10.50 -6.54
CA VAL A 267 -8.56 -11.83 -7.02
C VAL A 267 -9.23 -11.72 -8.39
N LEU A 268 -10.14 -10.76 -8.57
CA LEU A 268 -10.85 -10.58 -9.84
C LEU A 268 -9.90 -10.20 -10.98
N VAL A 269 -9.03 -9.22 -10.75
CA VAL A 269 -8.04 -8.79 -11.73
C VAL A 269 -7.02 -9.91 -11.98
N GLY A 270 -6.58 -10.61 -10.94
CA GLY A 270 -5.74 -11.80 -11.02
C GLY A 270 -6.32 -12.87 -11.96
N LEU A 271 -7.60 -13.20 -11.76
CA LEU A 271 -8.31 -14.19 -12.55
C LEU A 271 -8.51 -13.74 -14.01
N ILE A 272 -8.97 -12.50 -14.22
CA ILE A 272 -9.32 -12.00 -15.55
C ILE A 272 -8.06 -11.80 -16.42
N VAL A 273 -6.98 -11.27 -15.84
CA VAL A 273 -5.77 -10.88 -16.59
C VAL A 273 -4.76 -12.02 -16.67
N PHE A 274 -4.61 -12.82 -15.60
CA PHE A 274 -3.55 -13.82 -15.48
C PHE A 274 -4.07 -15.26 -15.37
N GLY A 275 -5.39 -15.48 -15.26
CA GLY A 275 -5.97 -16.81 -15.05
C GLY A 275 -5.69 -17.39 -13.65
N ASP A 276 -5.20 -16.55 -12.73
CA ASP A 276 -4.81 -16.97 -11.38
C ASP A 276 -6.02 -17.01 -10.44
N PHE A 277 -6.25 -18.13 -9.76
CA PHE A 277 -7.29 -18.23 -8.73
C PHE A 277 -6.76 -18.85 -7.42
N PRO A 278 -7.06 -18.29 -6.24
CA PRO A 278 -6.60 -18.85 -4.98
C PRO A 278 -7.15 -20.25 -4.71
N THR A 279 -6.32 -21.12 -4.14
CA THR A 279 -6.73 -22.46 -3.69
C THR A 279 -7.66 -22.37 -2.47
N PRO A 280 -8.41 -23.44 -2.13
CA PRO A 280 -9.28 -23.46 -0.96
C PRO A 280 -8.55 -23.14 0.36
N SER A 281 -7.30 -23.59 0.53
CA SER A 281 -6.49 -23.25 1.70
C SER A 281 -6.18 -21.75 1.77
N LYS A 282 -5.86 -21.12 0.63
CA LYS A 282 -5.62 -19.67 0.57
C LYS A 282 -6.88 -18.88 0.88
N TRP A 283 -8.05 -19.33 0.43
CA TRP A 283 -9.34 -18.73 0.81
C TRP A 283 -9.60 -18.80 2.32
N LEU A 284 -9.27 -19.93 2.97
CA LEU A 284 -9.35 -20.03 4.42
C LEU A 284 -8.42 -19.02 5.10
N GLY A 285 -7.17 -18.91 4.65
CA GLY A 285 -6.22 -17.94 5.17
C GLY A 285 -6.70 -16.49 4.99
N ILE A 286 -7.19 -16.13 3.80
CA ILE A 286 -7.78 -14.83 3.47
C ILE A 286 -8.95 -14.51 4.41
N ALA A 287 -9.88 -15.45 4.61
CA ALA A 287 -11.02 -15.26 5.50
C ALA A 287 -10.58 -14.99 6.95
N ILE A 288 -9.56 -15.70 7.43
CA ILE A 288 -8.99 -15.50 8.76
C ILE A 288 -8.33 -14.11 8.89
N ILE A 289 -7.54 -13.69 7.90
CA ILE A 289 -6.88 -12.37 7.88
C ILE A 289 -7.93 -11.25 7.92
N ILE A 290 -8.92 -11.32 7.03
CA ILE A 290 -10.01 -10.34 6.93
C ILE A 290 -10.77 -10.28 8.26
N GLY A 291 -11.27 -11.43 8.75
CA GLY A 291 -12.03 -11.51 10.00
C GLY A 291 -11.27 -10.98 11.22
N SER A 292 -9.96 -11.28 11.29
CA SER A 292 -9.10 -10.82 12.38
C SER A 292 -8.89 -9.31 12.35
N GLY A 293 -8.61 -8.75 11.17
CA GLY A 293 -8.42 -7.32 11.00
C GLY A 293 -9.71 -6.55 11.28
N PHE A 294 -10.85 -7.01 10.76
CA PHE A 294 -12.18 -6.45 11.09
C PHE A 294 -12.41 -6.43 12.61
N TYR A 295 -12.14 -7.54 13.30
CA TYR A 295 -12.31 -7.61 14.75
C TYR A 295 -11.41 -6.63 15.49
N VAL A 296 -10.14 -6.49 15.10
CA VAL A 296 -9.21 -5.51 15.67
C VAL A 296 -9.75 -4.09 15.52
N PHE A 297 -10.19 -3.72 14.30
CA PHE A 297 -10.74 -2.39 14.02
C PHE A 297 -12.04 -2.11 14.79
N MET A 298 -12.97 -3.06 14.83
CA MET A 298 -14.22 -2.93 15.59
C MET A 298 -13.94 -2.72 17.08
N ARG A 299 -12.98 -3.48 17.63
CA ARG A 299 -12.63 -3.36 19.05
C ARG A 299 -11.96 -2.04 19.37
N GLU A 300 -11.07 -1.57 18.51
CA GLU A 300 -10.43 -0.25 18.68
C GLU A 300 -11.46 0.88 18.62
N SER A 301 -12.38 0.81 17.67
CA SER A 301 -13.45 1.80 17.50
C SER A 301 -14.35 1.86 18.75
N LYS A 302 -14.72 0.71 19.30
CA LYS A 302 -15.51 0.63 20.53
C LYS A 302 -14.79 1.25 21.73
N ILE A 303 -13.50 0.98 21.90
CA ILE A 303 -12.70 1.55 23.01
C ILE A 303 -12.60 3.07 22.88
N LYS A 304 -12.36 3.60 21.66
CA LYS A 304 -12.32 5.06 21.44
C LYS A 304 -13.67 5.72 21.73
N ALA A 305 -14.78 5.06 21.40
CA ALA A 305 -16.11 5.56 21.72
C ALA A 305 -16.38 5.57 23.24
N GLU A 306 -16.01 4.51 23.95
CA GLU A 306 -16.11 4.42 25.41
C GLU A 306 -15.29 5.55 26.10
N GLN A 307 -14.07 5.82 25.63
CA GLN A 307 -13.21 6.90 26.13
C GLN A 307 -13.75 8.31 25.83
N ALA A 308 -14.46 8.49 24.72
CA ALA A 308 -15.06 9.79 24.38
C ALA A 308 -16.32 10.10 25.20
N SER A 309 -16.94 9.06 25.78
CA SER A 309 -18.15 9.18 26.63
C SER A 309 -17.86 9.32 28.13
N SER A 310 -16.60 9.14 28.55
CA SER A 310 -16.13 9.26 29.94
C SER A 310 -15.44 10.60 30.18
#